data_AF-A0A212LR67-F1
#
_entry.id   AF-A0A212LR67-F1
#
_cell.length_a   1.000
_cell.length_b   1.000
_cell.length_c   1.000
_cell.angle_alpha   90.00
_cell.angle_beta   90.00
_cell.angle_gamma   90.00
#
_symmetry.space_group_name_H-M   'P 1'
#
loop_
_entity.id
_entity.type
_entity.pdbx_description
1 polymer ?
#
loop_
_entity_poly.entity_id
_entity_poly.type
_entity_poly.pdbx_seq_one_letter_code
_entity_poly.pdbx_strand_id
1 'polypeptide(L)'
;MLGLGLGLAEAAVRSKAGWWLGAAHRLDGVSPLAILSPASGKSMLGGRSANDNELVSRQGGIKYVIAADGSLQTVPANTLAYDWSNGVREMLFEGAATPGIRTSTNAGAASGSPGQFPTYWNTYNGGGLTRTITAGVTDKGFPCVDIRMAGVLTESSWTLYFEGTTAAGIAAVQGDTVTESLFLALVGGSFAGLEVRLELYERDSAGAGIIGSRSADIKGNVSGSPRRFSHTYTMARSDCAFAHPRLVFLSSVGTAIDFTIRVSLPQWEKAPAASSPVPTSGTIITRPTDIVPLWAGAGDATAWAYRASIPVLKGNQFLLGSLESSTYRPFLRASSVTPENLVMDGISNAAITVGTAVLPGNVGTLIGWGPSGRRGATNGGTHSETSVVITYPTSPMFIGQNTGLSASQIIRLRELVAWALPDRPAASAVVAQAKAWSA
;
A
#
# COMPACT_ATOMS: atom_id res chain seq x y z
N MET A 1 31.23 -1.50 71.43
CA MET A 1 30.37 -2.55 70.83
C MET A 1 29.41 -1.87 69.86
N LEU A 2 29.76 -1.86 68.57
CA LEU A 2 28.91 -1.36 67.49
C LEU A 2 28.51 -2.57 66.64
N GLY A 3 27.22 -2.92 66.68
CA GLY A 3 26.67 -4.09 66.00
C GLY A 3 26.57 -3.87 64.48
N LEU A 4 27.21 -4.74 63.73
CA LEU A 4 27.07 -4.87 62.28
C LEU A 4 25.81 -5.69 61.98
N GLY A 5 24.75 -5.01 61.57
CA GLY A 5 23.57 -5.62 60.95
C GLY A 5 23.37 -5.02 59.57
N LEU A 6 24.17 -5.46 58.58
CA LEU A 6 23.94 -5.16 57.17
C LEU A 6 22.71 -5.94 56.70
N GLY A 7 21.54 -5.34 56.87
CA GLY A 7 20.33 -5.74 56.17
C GLY A 7 20.48 -5.43 54.69
N LEU A 8 21.07 -6.35 53.93
CA LEU A 8 20.90 -6.38 52.49
C LEU A 8 19.45 -6.81 52.23
N ALA A 9 18.58 -5.81 52.02
CA ALA A 9 17.29 -6.04 51.40
C ALA A 9 17.57 -6.69 50.04
N GLU A 10 17.05 -7.90 49.88
CA GLU A 10 17.05 -8.65 48.63
C GLU A 10 16.36 -7.80 47.56
N ALA A 11 17.16 -7.05 46.79
CA ALA A 11 16.67 -6.33 45.64
C ALA A 11 16.15 -7.37 44.67
N ALA A 12 14.82 -7.51 44.59
CA ALA A 12 14.18 -8.36 43.62
C ALA A 12 14.79 -8.06 42.25
N VAL A 13 15.58 -9.00 41.74
CA VAL A 13 16.00 -9.03 40.35
C VAL A 13 14.71 -9.20 39.57
N ARG A 14 14.02 -8.10 39.28
CA ARG A 14 13.08 -8.04 38.17
C ARG A 14 13.93 -8.29 36.94
N SER A 15 14.09 -9.57 36.60
CA SER A 15 14.48 -9.94 35.25
C SER A 15 13.62 -9.08 34.32
N LYS A 16 14.26 -8.35 33.39
CA LYS A 16 13.52 -7.54 32.43
C LYS A 16 12.63 -8.50 31.67
N ALA A 17 11.39 -8.65 32.12
CA ALA A 17 10.40 -9.48 31.46
C ALA A 17 10.41 -9.05 29.99
N GLY A 18 10.48 -10.04 29.08
CA GLY A 18 10.49 -9.75 27.66
C GLY A 18 9.38 -8.77 27.32
N TRP A 19 9.64 -7.80 26.44
CA TRP A 19 8.67 -6.74 26.11
C TRP A 19 7.32 -7.30 25.61
N TRP A 20 7.35 -8.52 25.06
CA TRP A 20 6.20 -9.31 24.62
C TRP A 20 5.34 -9.90 25.75
N LEU A 21 5.77 -9.82 27.01
CA LEU A 21 5.00 -10.30 28.17
C LEU A 21 4.06 -9.23 28.75
N GLY A 22 4.13 -8.00 28.24
CA GLY A 22 3.24 -6.91 28.63
C GLY A 22 1.77 -7.21 28.32
N ALA A 23 0.87 -6.59 29.08
CA ALA A 23 -0.58 -6.81 28.97
C ALA A 23 -1.13 -6.60 27.55
N ALA A 24 -0.51 -5.72 26.75
CA ALA A 24 -0.89 -5.47 25.37
C ALA A 24 -0.75 -6.68 24.44
N HIS A 25 0.10 -7.66 24.77
CA HIS A 25 0.36 -8.82 23.92
C HIS A 25 -0.17 -10.14 24.52
N ARG A 26 -0.78 -10.11 25.71
CA ARG A 26 -1.41 -11.27 26.31
C ARG A 26 -2.87 -11.37 25.87
N LEU A 27 -3.32 -12.58 25.61
CA LEU A 27 -4.71 -12.88 25.28
C LEU A 27 -5.22 -13.90 26.29
N ASP A 28 -6.21 -13.52 27.10
CA ASP A 28 -6.73 -14.36 28.20
C ASP A 28 -5.64 -14.86 29.16
N GLY A 29 -4.66 -14.01 29.44
CA GLY A 29 -3.50 -14.34 30.28
C GLY A 29 -2.41 -15.17 29.59
N VAL A 30 -2.69 -15.70 28.40
CA VAL A 30 -1.77 -16.50 27.59
C VAL A 30 -0.76 -15.60 26.86
N SER A 31 0.51 -15.99 26.91
CA SER A 31 1.59 -15.33 26.17
C SER A 31 1.53 -15.69 24.68
N PRO A 32 1.95 -14.79 23.78
CA PRO A 32 1.96 -15.08 22.36
C PRO A 32 2.98 -16.16 21.99
N LEU A 33 2.65 -16.95 20.97
CA LEU A 33 3.58 -17.86 20.29
C LEU A 33 4.59 -17.07 19.45
N ALA A 34 4.09 -16.04 18.77
CA ALA A 34 4.85 -15.23 17.84
C ALA A 34 4.28 -13.81 17.76
N ILE A 35 5.17 -12.82 17.60
CA ILE A 35 4.86 -11.43 17.28
C ILE A 35 5.74 -11.02 16.12
N LEU A 36 5.14 -10.60 15.02
CA LEU A 36 5.79 -9.91 13.91
C LEU A 36 5.36 -8.44 13.97
N SER A 37 6.24 -7.52 14.34
CA SER A 37 5.90 -6.08 14.45
C SER A 37 6.86 -5.20 13.65
N PRO A 38 6.69 -5.14 12.31
CA PRO A 38 7.45 -4.24 11.44
C PRO A 38 7.45 -2.79 11.90
N ALA A 39 6.31 -2.32 12.42
CA ALA A 39 6.13 -0.93 12.85
C ALA A 39 7.06 -0.55 14.02
N SER A 40 7.25 -1.46 14.97
CA SER A 40 8.15 -1.26 16.12
C SER A 40 9.59 -1.71 15.86
N GLY A 41 9.81 -2.50 14.81
CA GLY A 41 11.08 -3.17 14.52
C GLY A 41 11.44 -4.25 15.55
N LYS A 42 10.43 -4.80 16.25
CA LYS A 42 10.63 -5.83 17.28
C LYS A 42 9.75 -7.04 16.99
N SER A 43 10.38 -8.20 16.84
CA SER A 43 9.66 -9.45 16.62
C SER A 43 10.10 -10.50 17.64
N MET A 44 9.22 -11.48 17.86
CA MET A 44 9.39 -12.52 18.85
C MET A 44 8.87 -13.83 18.29
N LEU A 45 9.61 -14.93 18.49
CA LEU A 45 9.18 -16.27 18.15
C LEU A 45 9.57 -17.23 19.27
N GLY A 46 8.63 -17.99 19.81
CA GLY A 46 8.89 -18.98 20.85
C GLY A 46 9.44 -18.38 22.15
N GLY A 47 8.96 -17.19 22.53
CA GLY A 47 9.36 -16.52 23.77
C GLY A 47 10.74 -15.87 23.76
N ARG A 48 11.36 -15.67 22.58
CA ARG A 48 12.63 -14.92 22.41
C ARG A 48 12.51 -13.89 21.30
N SER A 49 13.34 -12.85 21.35
CA SER A 49 13.50 -11.94 20.22
C SER A 49 13.88 -12.73 18.95
N ALA A 50 13.31 -12.32 17.82
CA ALA A 50 13.51 -12.95 16.53
C ALA A 50 13.61 -11.88 15.44
N ASN A 51 14.31 -12.20 14.35
CA ASN A 51 14.27 -11.39 13.16
C ASN A 51 12.94 -11.61 12.42
N ASP A 52 12.48 -10.59 11.71
CA ASP A 52 11.27 -10.67 10.88
C ASP A 52 11.32 -11.86 9.89
N ASN A 53 12.49 -12.13 9.30
CA ASN A 53 12.73 -13.27 8.38
C ASN A 53 12.55 -14.66 9.02
N GLU A 54 12.55 -14.77 10.35
CA GLU A 54 12.26 -16.04 11.05
C GLU A 54 10.75 -16.31 11.12
N LEU A 55 9.92 -15.27 11.04
CA LEU A 55 8.46 -15.36 11.14
C LEU A 55 7.77 -15.33 9.78
N VAL A 56 8.33 -14.59 8.82
CA VAL A 56 7.73 -14.39 7.51
C VAL A 56 8.81 -14.37 6.44
N SER A 57 8.50 -14.93 5.28
CA SER A 57 9.29 -14.71 4.08
C SER A 57 8.42 -14.11 2.98
N ARG A 58 9.06 -13.49 2.00
CA ARG A 58 8.40 -12.97 0.80
C ARG A 58 9.05 -13.66 -0.39
N GLN A 59 8.23 -14.28 -1.24
CA GLN A 59 8.64 -14.72 -2.57
C GLN A 59 8.02 -13.74 -3.56
N GLY A 60 8.84 -13.13 -4.40
CA GLY A 60 8.38 -12.07 -5.30
C GLY A 60 9.54 -11.37 -5.99
N GLY A 61 9.21 -10.51 -6.95
CA GLY A 61 10.18 -9.77 -7.75
C GLY A 61 10.84 -8.61 -7.00
N ILE A 62 11.67 -7.87 -7.72
CA ILE A 62 12.21 -6.58 -7.26
C ILE A 62 11.05 -5.63 -6.93
N LYS A 63 11.21 -4.83 -5.87
CA LYS A 63 10.23 -3.85 -5.42
C LYS A 63 10.90 -2.50 -5.17
N TYR A 64 10.15 -1.42 -5.27
CA TYR A 64 10.63 -0.09 -4.94
C TYR A 64 9.83 0.47 -3.77
N VAL A 65 10.49 0.83 -2.68
CA VAL A 65 9.84 1.29 -1.45
C VAL A 65 10.38 2.65 -1.04
N ILE A 66 9.62 3.36 -0.22
CA ILE A 66 10.09 4.59 0.41
C ILE A 66 10.75 4.25 1.74
N ALA A 67 11.97 4.71 1.96
CA ALA A 67 12.69 4.55 3.21
C ALA A 67 12.32 5.63 4.23
N ALA A 68 12.80 5.48 5.46
CA ALA A 68 12.48 6.39 6.57
C ALA A 68 12.89 7.86 6.32
N ASP A 69 13.92 8.09 5.51
CA ASP A 69 14.41 9.42 5.11
C ASP A 69 13.68 10.00 3.87
N GLY A 70 12.68 9.27 3.37
CA GLY A 70 11.92 9.58 2.17
C GLY A 70 12.62 9.22 0.87
N SER A 71 13.75 8.49 0.90
CA SER A 71 14.43 8.02 -0.32
C SER A 71 13.73 6.83 -0.97
N LEU A 72 13.85 6.74 -2.28
CA LEU A 72 13.44 5.56 -3.04
C LEU A 72 14.52 4.48 -2.89
N GLN A 73 14.12 3.29 -2.45
CA GLN A 73 15.01 2.15 -2.32
C GLN A 73 14.54 0.97 -3.17
N THR A 74 15.50 0.31 -3.81
CA THR A 74 15.29 -0.96 -4.50
C THR A 74 15.42 -2.10 -3.50
N VAL A 75 14.35 -2.88 -3.35
CA VAL A 75 14.34 -4.13 -2.58
C VAL A 75 14.58 -5.29 -3.54
N PRO A 76 15.62 -6.12 -3.31
CA PRO A 76 15.87 -7.29 -4.14
C PRO A 76 14.71 -8.27 -4.14
N ALA A 77 14.68 -9.14 -5.16
CA ALA A 77 13.75 -10.25 -5.20
C ALA A 77 13.86 -11.10 -3.92
N ASN A 78 12.73 -11.67 -3.50
CA ASN A 78 12.62 -12.55 -2.32
C ASN A 78 13.11 -11.94 -0.99
N THR A 79 13.18 -10.62 -0.89
CA THR A 79 13.53 -9.89 0.33
C THR A 79 12.28 -9.19 0.89
N LEU A 80 12.15 -9.17 2.22
CA LEU A 80 11.07 -8.42 2.89
C LEU A 80 11.17 -6.93 2.54
N ALA A 81 10.04 -6.35 2.12
CA ALA A 81 9.97 -4.97 1.67
C ALA A 81 9.35 -4.11 2.78
N TYR A 82 10.15 -3.19 3.34
CA TYR A 82 9.69 -2.23 4.34
C TYR A 82 9.46 -0.87 3.69
N ASP A 83 8.26 -0.33 3.83
CA ASP A 83 7.84 0.91 3.21
C ASP A 83 7.43 1.94 4.28
N TRP A 84 7.84 3.18 4.08
CA TRP A 84 7.59 4.35 4.93
C TRP A 84 6.73 5.41 4.24
N SER A 85 6.09 5.10 3.11
CA SER A 85 5.32 6.12 2.36
C SER A 85 4.15 6.73 3.15
N ASN A 86 3.73 6.08 4.24
CA ASN A 86 2.70 6.55 5.17
C ASN A 86 3.28 7.15 6.47
N GLY A 87 4.58 7.42 6.54
CA GLY A 87 5.25 7.97 7.74
C GLY A 87 5.51 6.96 8.86
N VAL A 88 5.15 5.69 8.67
CA VAL A 88 5.41 4.58 9.60
C VAL A 88 6.01 3.41 8.83
N ARG A 89 6.85 2.60 9.49
CA ARG A 89 7.41 1.37 8.89
C ARG A 89 6.34 0.31 8.75
N GLU A 90 6.06 -0.12 7.52
CA GLU A 90 5.11 -1.19 7.22
C GLU A 90 5.79 -2.24 6.33
N MET A 91 5.45 -3.51 6.48
CA MET A 91 5.78 -4.51 5.46
C MET A 91 4.79 -4.40 4.30
N LEU A 92 5.30 -4.19 3.09
CA LEU A 92 4.48 -4.01 1.89
C LEU A 92 4.40 -5.32 1.10
N PHE A 93 3.20 -5.88 1.01
CA PHE A 93 2.87 -7.03 0.16
C PHE A 93 1.84 -6.65 -0.88
N GLU A 94 2.06 -7.06 -2.13
CA GLU A 94 1.21 -6.64 -3.24
C GLU A 94 1.01 -7.75 -4.27
N GLY A 95 -0.17 -7.75 -4.89
CA GLY A 95 -0.44 -8.54 -6.08
C GLY A 95 0.42 -8.12 -7.26
N ALA A 96 0.28 -8.84 -8.38
CA ALA A 96 0.94 -8.46 -9.62
C ALA A 96 0.48 -7.07 -10.09
N ALA A 97 1.42 -6.31 -10.68
CA ALA A 97 1.19 -4.96 -11.15
C ALA A 97 1.84 -4.75 -12.53
N THR A 98 1.05 -4.23 -13.47
CA THR A 98 1.48 -3.90 -14.84
C THR A 98 1.14 -2.43 -15.11
N PRO A 99 2.13 -1.53 -15.17
CA PRO A 99 1.89 -0.13 -15.45
C PRO A 99 1.51 0.06 -16.92
N GLY A 100 0.65 1.03 -17.21
CA GLY A 100 0.27 1.39 -18.57
C GLY A 100 1.22 2.39 -19.25
N ILE A 101 2.07 3.07 -18.47
CA ILE A 101 3.04 4.06 -18.98
C ILE A 101 4.33 3.34 -19.40
N ARG A 102 4.72 3.52 -20.67
CA ARG A 102 5.90 2.86 -21.28
C ARG A 102 7.24 3.40 -20.80
N THR A 103 7.28 4.65 -20.34
CA THR A 103 8.51 5.29 -19.85
C THR A 103 8.23 6.08 -18.58
N SER A 104 8.70 5.58 -17.44
CA SER A 104 8.61 6.26 -16.14
C SER A 104 9.99 6.62 -15.55
N THR A 105 11.08 6.07 -16.10
CA THR A 105 12.48 6.33 -15.68
C THR A 105 13.13 7.55 -16.34
N ASN A 106 12.36 8.32 -17.11
CA ASN A 106 12.82 9.48 -17.90
C ASN A 106 13.76 9.13 -19.07
N ALA A 107 13.79 7.86 -19.51
CA ALA A 107 14.57 7.46 -20.68
C ALA A 107 14.18 8.28 -21.92
N GLY A 108 15.19 8.74 -22.67
CA GLY A 108 15.00 9.58 -23.86
C GLY A 108 14.93 11.09 -23.60
N ALA A 109 14.89 11.54 -22.34
CA ALA A 109 14.94 12.97 -22.04
C ALA A 109 16.31 13.58 -22.39
N ALA A 110 16.32 14.82 -22.87
CA ALA A 110 17.54 15.58 -23.15
C ALA A 110 17.42 17.02 -22.66
N SER A 111 18.47 17.50 -21.99
CA SER A 111 18.51 18.86 -21.45
C SER A 111 18.54 19.92 -22.56
N GLY A 112 17.90 21.07 -22.32
CA GLY A 112 17.96 22.21 -23.23
C GLY A 112 16.72 23.12 -23.15
N SER A 113 16.71 24.17 -23.97
CA SER A 113 15.55 25.02 -24.22
C SER A 113 15.22 24.97 -25.72
N PRO A 114 14.12 24.31 -26.12
CA PRO A 114 13.06 23.76 -25.28
C PRO A 114 13.36 22.40 -24.61
N GLY A 115 14.46 21.73 -24.99
CA GLY A 115 14.83 20.38 -24.52
C GLY A 115 13.92 19.27 -25.07
N GLN A 116 14.21 18.02 -24.73
CA GLN A 116 13.43 16.83 -25.11
C GLN A 116 12.82 16.16 -23.88
N PHE A 117 11.52 15.88 -23.94
CA PHE A 117 10.84 15.08 -22.92
C PHE A 117 11.29 13.62 -22.97
N PRO A 118 11.08 12.84 -21.89
CA PRO A 118 11.18 11.39 -21.96
C PRO A 118 10.40 10.79 -23.13
N THR A 119 10.87 9.68 -23.68
CA THR A 119 10.18 8.97 -24.76
C THR A 119 8.73 8.68 -24.37
N TYR A 120 7.80 8.98 -25.28
CA TYR A 120 6.33 8.92 -25.12
C TYR A 120 5.69 10.02 -24.29
N TRP A 121 6.45 10.85 -23.59
CA TRP A 121 5.86 12.02 -22.94
C TRP A 121 5.63 13.12 -23.98
N ASN A 122 4.60 13.91 -23.76
CA ASN A 122 4.32 15.06 -24.62
C ASN A 122 3.66 16.18 -23.81
N THR A 123 3.51 17.34 -24.43
CA THR A 123 2.74 18.44 -23.87
C THR A 123 1.63 18.86 -24.81
N TYR A 124 0.59 19.45 -24.23
CA TYR A 124 -0.47 20.14 -24.95
C TYR A 124 -0.74 21.46 -24.24
N ASN A 125 -1.14 22.46 -25.03
CA ASN A 125 -1.24 23.84 -24.59
C ASN A 125 0.11 24.38 -24.04
N GLY A 126 0.08 25.55 -23.41
CA GLY A 126 1.27 26.25 -22.91
C GLY A 126 1.78 27.34 -23.86
N GLY A 127 0.95 27.86 -24.77
CA GLY A 127 1.31 29.00 -25.61
C GLY A 127 1.88 30.17 -24.79
N GLY A 128 2.91 30.83 -25.32
CA GLY A 128 3.60 31.95 -24.65
C GLY A 128 4.59 31.55 -23.54
N LEU A 129 4.70 30.26 -23.21
CA LEU A 129 5.69 29.76 -22.26
C LEU A 129 6.95 29.25 -22.95
N THR A 130 8.10 29.57 -22.36
CA THR A 130 9.38 28.94 -22.66
C THR A 130 9.56 27.72 -21.76
N ARG A 131 9.86 26.58 -22.37
CA ARG A 131 10.22 25.35 -21.66
C ARG A 131 11.73 25.23 -21.56
N THR A 132 12.20 24.71 -20.42
CA THR A 132 13.57 24.20 -20.27
C THR A 132 13.51 22.85 -19.57
N ILE A 133 14.20 21.85 -20.11
CA ILE A 133 14.31 20.52 -19.52
C ILE A 133 15.72 20.33 -18.99
N THR A 134 15.83 19.73 -17.80
CA THR A 134 17.08 19.19 -17.27
C THR A 134 16.90 17.69 -17.02
N ALA A 135 17.55 16.88 -17.85
CA ALA A 135 17.49 15.42 -17.80
C ALA A 135 18.57 14.83 -16.87
N GLY A 136 18.41 13.55 -16.51
CA GLY A 136 19.40 12.82 -15.70
C GLY A 136 19.47 13.24 -14.24
N VAL A 137 18.43 13.92 -13.73
CA VAL A 137 18.36 14.35 -12.34
C VAL A 137 18.13 13.13 -11.45
N THR A 138 18.83 13.06 -10.33
CA THR A 138 18.54 12.09 -9.27
C THR A 138 18.34 12.84 -7.96
N ASP A 139 17.26 12.53 -7.26
CA ASP A 139 16.96 13.13 -5.96
C ASP A 139 16.53 12.03 -5.00
N LYS A 140 17.24 11.83 -3.89
CA LYS A 140 16.98 10.75 -2.92
C LYS A 140 16.70 9.37 -3.57
N GLY A 141 17.46 9.01 -4.60
CA GLY A 141 17.29 7.74 -5.33
C GLY A 141 16.19 7.74 -6.40
N PHE A 142 15.37 8.79 -6.50
CA PHE A 142 14.38 8.93 -7.56
C PHE A 142 15.03 9.33 -8.89
N PRO A 143 14.79 8.60 -9.99
CA PRO A 143 15.15 9.07 -11.33
C PRO A 143 14.18 10.19 -11.73
N CYS A 144 14.69 11.38 -12.01
CA CYS A 144 13.90 12.59 -12.18
C CYS A 144 14.19 13.30 -13.50
N VAL A 145 13.23 14.12 -13.92
CA VAL A 145 13.41 15.19 -14.90
C VAL A 145 12.90 16.49 -14.30
N ASP A 146 13.71 17.55 -14.43
CA ASP A 146 13.28 18.89 -14.04
C ASP A 146 12.75 19.62 -15.28
N ILE A 147 11.56 20.19 -15.15
CA ILE A 147 10.86 20.91 -16.22
C ILE A 147 10.58 22.32 -15.70
N ARG A 148 11.24 23.32 -16.29
CA ARG A 148 10.94 24.72 -16.06
C ARG A 148 10.00 25.24 -17.12
N MET A 149 8.96 25.93 -16.69
CA MET A 149 8.04 26.69 -17.54
C MET A 149 8.09 28.15 -17.11
N ALA A 150 8.40 29.06 -18.04
CA ALA A 150 8.50 30.48 -17.75
C ALA A 150 7.92 31.33 -18.90
N GLY A 151 7.14 32.37 -18.58
CA GLY A 151 6.56 33.27 -19.58
C GLY A 151 5.17 33.78 -19.18
N VAL A 152 4.42 34.26 -20.17
CA VAL A 152 3.02 34.66 -19.98
C VAL A 152 2.15 33.66 -20.74
N LEU A 153 1.29 32.94 -20.02
CA LEU A 153 0.45 31.92 -20.63
C LEU A 153 -0.62 32.59 -21.50
N THR A 154 -0.65 32.26 -22.79
CA THR A 154 -1.66 32.79 -23.74
C THR A 154 -2.90 31.89 -23.85
N GLU A 155 -2.96 30.83 -23.06
CA GLU A 155 -4.02 29.82 -23.03
C GLU A 155 -4.51 29.63 -21.58
N SER A 156 -5.50 28.76 -21.37
CA SER A 156 -6.05 28.50 -20.03
C SER A 156 -5.36 27.35 -19.29
N SER A 157 -4.39 26.67 -19.92
CA SER A 157 -3.66 25.59 -19.27
C SER A 157 -2.31 25.30 -19.91
N TRP A 158 -1.50 24.53 -19.20
CA TRP A 158 -0.39 23.74 -19.74
C TRP A 158 -0.54 22.31 -19.24
N THR A 159 -0.41 21.33 -20.13
CA THR A 159 -0.66 19.92 -19.79
C THR A 159 0.54 19.07 -20.18
N LEU A 160 0.97 18.21 -19.26
CA LEU A 160 2.00 17.19 -19.47
C LEU A 160 1.33 15.81 -19.55
N TYR A 161 1.64 15.07 -20.62
CA TYR A 161 1.18 13.71 -20.89
C TYR A 161 2.31 12.75 -20.58
N PHE A 162 2.01 11.66 -19.86
CA PHE A 162 2.98 10.62 -19.56
C PHE A 162 2.95 9.45 -20.54
N GLU A 163 1.93 9.42 -21.41
CA GLU A 163 1.79 8.50 -22.52
C GLU A 163 1.21 9.30 -23.69
N GLY A 164 1.83 9.21 -24.87
CA GLY A 164 1.79 10.24 -25.91
C GLY A 164 0.39 10.62 -26.41
N THR A 165 0.31 11.75 -27.12
CA THR A 165 -0.95 12.35 -27.60
C THR A 165 -1.54 11.68 -28.85
N THR A 166 -1.00 10.54 -29.31
CA THR A 166 -1.59 9.80 -30.43
C THR A 166 -3.02 9.38 -30.07
N ALA A 167 -3.86 9.20 -31.09
CA ALA A 167 -5.24 8.73 -30.92
C ALA A 167 -5.34 7.50 -30.01
N ALA A 168 -4.34 6.60 -30.06
CA ALA A 168 -4.16 5.53 -29.11
C ALA A 168 -3.44 6.02 -27.84
N GLY A 169 -4.16 6.01 -26.72
CA GLY A 169 -3.61 6.11 -25.36
C GLY A 169 -3.38 4.76 -24.72
N ILE A 170 -3.60 4.67 -23.41
CA ILE A 170 -3.59 3.39 -22.69
C ILE A 170 -4.99 2.78 -22.79
N ALA A 171 -5.10 1.53 -23.26
CA ALA A 171 -6.40 0.88 -23.45
C ALA A 171 -7.21 0.82 -22.14
N ALA A 172 -8.41 1.38 -22.16
CA ALA A 172 -9.35 1.41 -21.04
C ALA A 172 -10.78 1.44 -21.59
N VAL A 173 -11.71 0.81 -20.90
CA VAL A 173 -13.12 0.76 -21.32
C VAL A 173 -14.03 1.21 -20.18
N GLN A 174 -15.29 1.50 -20.47
CA GLN A 174 -16.29 1.84 -19.47
C GLN A 174 -16.28 0.83 -18.30
N GLY A 175 -16.28 1.35 -17.07
CA GLY A 175 -16.26 0.53 -15.85
C GLY A 175 -14.87 0.12 -15.38
N ASP A 176 -13.82 0.26 -16.21
CA ASP A 176 -12.45 0.09 -15.72
C ASP A 176 -12.15 1.14 -14.65
N THR A 177 -11.77 0.69 -13.46
CA THR A 177 -11.23 1.57 -12.42
C THR A 177 -9.72 1.62 -12.53
N VAL A 178 -9.20 2.83 -12.71
CA VAL A 178 -7.77 3.05 -12.98
C VAL A 178 -7.21 4.10 -12.02
N THR A 179 -5.93 3.99 -11.72
CA THR A 179 -5.22 4.95 -10.88
C THR A 179 -3.97 5.41 -11.59
N GLU A 180 -3.81 6.73 -11.71
CA GLU A 180 -2.52 7.34 -12.04
C GLU A 180 -1.80 7.80 -10.77
N SER A 181 -0.48 7.80 -10.81
CA SER A 181 0.35 8.36 -9.76
C SER A 181 1.67 8.88 -10.32
N LEU A 182 2.30 9.83 -9.64
CA LEU A 182 3.68 10.25 -9.90
C LEU A 182 4.31 10.79 -8.62
N PHE A 183 5.63 10.92 -8.61
CA PHE A 183 6.33 11.73 -7.61
C PHE A 183 6.59 13.12 -8.19
N LEU A 184 6.20 14.16 -7.44
CA LEU A 184 6.30 15.56 -7.86
C LEU A 184 6.98 16.39 -6.77
N ALA A 185 7.82 17.33 -7.19
CA ALA A 185 8.36 18.39 -6.33
C ALA A 185 8.36 19.74 -7.05
N LEU A 186 8.34 20.84 -6.31
CA LEU A 186 8.57 22.19 -6.80
C LEU A 186 10.00 22.59 -6.39
N VAL A 187 10.92 22.61 -7.35
CA VAL A 187 12.36 22.81 -7.11
C VAL A 187 12.85 24.21 -7.49
N GLY A 188 11.96 25.06 -8.00
CA GLY A 188 12.22 26.47 -8.26
C GLY A 188 10.94 27.23 -8.62
N GLY A 189 10.94 28.55 -8.42
CA GLY A 189 9.80 29.41 -8.75
C GLY A 189 8.56 29.19 -7.87
N SER A 190 7.36 29.36 -8.44
CA SER A 190 6.09 29.34 -7.70
C SER A 190 4.90 28.88 -8.57
N PHE A 191 3.93 28.23 -7.95
CA PHE A 191 2.62 27.93 -8.54
C PHE A 191 1.59 29.06 -8.38
N ALA A 192 2.04 30.30 -8.13
CA ALA A 192 1.14 31.44 -8.01
C ALA A 192 0.27 31.59 -9.27
N GLY A 193 -1.05 31.77 -9.09
CA GLY A 193 -2.00 31.88 -10.19
C GLY A 193 -2.30 30.55 -10.92
N LEU A 194 -1.81 29.42 -10.42
CA LEU A 194 -2.05 28.09 -10.98
C LEU A 194 -2.89 27.21 -10.06
N GLU A 195 -3.66 26.31 -10.64
CA GLU A 195 -4.03 25.04 -10.01
C GLU A 195 -3.17 23.92 -10.60
N VAL A 196 -2.77 22.97 -9.77
CA VAL A 196 -1.99 21.81 -10.20
C VAL A 196 -2.80 20.55 -9.92
N ARG A 197 -3.12 19.76 -10.94
CA ARG A 197 -4.01 18.60 -10.81
C ARG A 197 -3.49 17.40 -11.61
N LEU A 198 -3.71 16.21 -11.08
CA LEU A 198 -3.68 14.99 -11.90
C LEU A 198 -5.00 14.91 -12.69
N GLU A 199 -4.94 14.45 -13.93
CA GLU A 199 -6.11 14.24 -14.79
C GLU A 199 -6.03 12.92 -15.54
N LEU A 200 -7.07 12.09 -15.34
CA LEU A 200 -7.35 10.92 -16.16
C LEU A 200 -8.35 11.32 -17.24
N TYR A 201 -7.91 11.29 -18.50
CA TYR A 201 -8.70 11.76 -19.63
C TYR A 201 -9.10 10.63 -20.58
N GLU A 202 -10.41 10.47 -20.79
CA GLU A 202 -11.02 9.46 -21.67
C GLU A 202 -10.96 9.89 -23.13
N ARG A 203 -10.68 8.92 -24.00
CA ARG A 203 -10.77 9.05 -25.46
C ARG A 203 -11.55 7.90 -26.07
N ASP A 204 -12.20 8.19 -27.19
CA ASP A 204 -12.90 7.18 -27.99
C ASP A 204 -11.94 6.38 -28.87
N SER A 205 -12.48 5.43 -29.64
CA SER A 205 -11.69 4.60 -30.57
C SER A 205 -11.07 5.37 -31.74
N ALA A 206 -11.60 6.56 -32.07
CA ALA A 206 -11.03 7.47 -33.05
C ALA A 206 -9.94 8.38 -32.43
N GLY A 207 -9.76 8.33 -31.11
CA GLY A 207 -8.85 9.17 -30.35
C GLY A 207 -9.40 10.55 -30.03
N ALA A 208 -10.68 10.83 -30.28
CA ALA A 208 -11.32 12.07 -29.87
C ALA A 208 -11.45 12.11 -28.34
N GLY A 209 -11.26 13.29 -27.77
CA GLY A 209 -11.40 13.49 -26.33
C GLY A 209 -12.86 13.49 -25.91
N ILE A 210 -13.19 12.74 -24.85
CA ILE A 210 -14.56 12.62 -24.36
C ILE A 210 -14.74 13.43 -23.07
N ILE A 211 -14.03 13.04 -22.00
CA ILE A 211 -14.15 13.65 -20.68
C ILE A 211 -12.83 13.52 -19.90
N GLY A 212 -12.55 14.51 -19.04
CA GLY A 212 -11.45 14.47 -18.09
C GLY A 212 -11.96 14.42 -16.66
N SER A 213 -11.41 13.51 -15.86
CA SER A 213 -11.58 13.48 -14.41
C SER A 213 -10.32 14.03 -13.75
N ARG A 214 -10.46 15.09 -12.95
CA ARG A 214 -9.34 15.77 -12.29
C ARG A 214 -9.34 15.49 -10.80
N SER A 215 -8.15 15.41 -10.22
CA SER A 215 -7.95 15.42 -8.77
C SER A 215 -8.33 16.78 -8.18
N ALA A 216 -8.34 16.86 -6.84
CA ALA A 216 -8.23 18.15 -6.15
C ALA A 216 -6.93 18.88 -6.54
N ASP A 217 -6.88 20.21 -6.33
CA ASP A 217 -5.64 20.99 -6.50
C ASP A 217 -4.59 20.50 -5.49
N ILE A 218 -3.47 19.98 -5.99
CA ILE A 218 -2.42 19.39 -5.18
C ILE A 218 -1.31 20.39 -4.83
N LYS A 219 -1.33 21.63 -5.37
CA LYS A 219 -0.18 22.55 -5.27
C LYS A 219 0.27 22.82 -3.84
N GLY A 220 -0.66 22.91 -2.87
CA GLY A 220 -0.36 23.15 -1.46
C GLY A 220 0.31 21.96 -0.75
N ASN A 221 0.28 20.78 -1.36
CA ASN A 221 0.89 19.56 -0.85
C ASN A 221 2.22 19.23 -1.53
N VAL A 222 2.59 19.96 -2.59
CA VAL A 222 3.87 19.79 -3.30
C VAL A 222 4.98 20.45 -2.49
N SER A 223 6.02 19.67 -2.18
CA SER A 223 7.20 20.11 -1.43
C SER A 223 8.43 20.29 -2.34
N GLY A 224 9.55 20.74 -1.77
CA GLY A 224 10.84 20.81 -2.47
C GLY A 224 11.52 19.45 -2.72
N SER A 225 10.98 18.35 -2.18
CA SER A 225 11.42 16.98 -2.48
C SER A 225 10.27 16.16 -3.08
N PRO A 226 10.58 15.13 -3.90
CA PRO A 226 9.58 14.28 -4.54
C PRO A 226 8.64 13.64 -3.52
N ARG A 227 7.34 13.89 -3.68
CA ARG A 227 6.27 13.24 -2.92
C ARG A 227 5.30 12.59 -3.89
N ARG A 228 4.75 11.43 -3.52
CA ARG A 228 3.79 10.73 -4.35
C ARG A 228 2.41 11.39 -4.30
N PHE A 229 1.82 11.58 -5.47
CA PHE A 229 0.43 11.97 -5.66
C PHE A 229 -0.26 10.91 -6.53
N SER A 230 -1.57 10.74 -6.34
CA SER A 230 -2.36 9.79 -7.12
C SER A 230 -3.78 10.28 -7.34
N HIS A 231 -4.38 9.84 -8.43
CA HIS A 231 -5.78 10.08 -8.77
C HIS A 231 -6.41 8.80 -9.30
N THR A 232 -7.56 8.43 -8.76
CA THR A 232 -8.30 7.21 -9.13
C THR A 232 -9.62 7.61 -9.75
N TYR A 233 -9.97 6.95 -10.85
CA TYR A 233 -11.19 7.23 -11.58
C TYR A 233 -11.70 5.97 -12.27
N THR A 234 -13.03 5.79 -12.26
CA THR A 234 -13.71 4.75 -13.01
C THR A 234 -14.19 5.34 -14.33
N MET A 235 -13.75 4.77 -15.45
CA MET A 235 -14.14 5.23 -16.79
C MET A 235 -15.66 5.23 -16.91
N ALA A 236 -16.24 6.39 -17.20
CA ALA A 236 -17.68 6.59 -17.11
C ALA A 236 -18.40 6.40 -18.45
N ARG A 237 -17.70 6.61 -19.57
CA ARG A 237 -18.34 6.70 -20.88
C ARG A 237 -18.30 5.39 -21.64
N SER A 238 -19.43 5.05 -22.29
CA SER A 238 -19.58 3.81 -23.06
C SER A 238 -18.74 3.75 -24.33
N ASP A 239 -18.35 4.91 -24.86
CA ASP A 239 -17.47 5.07 -26.02
C ASP A 239 -15.98 5.14 -25.62
N CYS A 240 -15.64 5.04 -24.33
CA CYS A 240 -14.25 5.00 -23.87
C CYS A 240 -13.51 3.79 -24.46
N ALA A 241 -12.40 4.05 -25.15
CA ALA A 241 -11.47 3.04 -25.65
C ALA A 241 -10.04 3.24 -25.10
N PHE A 242 -9.70 4.46 -24.68
CA PHE A 242 -8.39 4.78 -24.13
C PHE A 242 -8.48 5.79 -22.97
N ALA A 243 -7.48 5.74 -22.09
CA ALA A 243 -7.24 6.72 -21.03
C ALA A 243 -5.84 7.34 -21.19
N HIS A 244 -5.73 8.63 -20.87
CA HIS A 244 -4.48 9.38 -20.87
C HIS A 244 -4.21 9.91 -19.44
N PRO A 245 -3.16 9.44 -18.75
CA PRO A 245 -2.70 10.03 -17.49
C PRO A 245 -1.93 11.33 -17.75
N ARG A 246 -2.25 12.39 -17.00
CA ARG A 246 -1.75 13.74 -17.24
C ARG A 246 -1.54 14.52 -15.96
N LEU A 247 -0.60 15.46 -16.01
CA LEU A 247 -0.45 16.53 -15.03
C LEU A 247 -0.87 17.85 -15.69
N VAL A 248 -1.85 18.53 -15.10
CA VAL A 248 -2.47 19.74 -15.67
C VAL A 248 -2.20 20.92 -14.76
N PHE A 249 -1.76 22.01 -15.38
CA PHE A 249 -1.60 23.33 -14.77
C PHE A 249 -2.66 24.24 -15.35
N LEU A 250 -3.67 24.59 -14.55
CA LEU A 250 -4.77 25.46 -14.98
C LEU A 250 -4.49 26.89 -14.55
N SER A 251 -4.80 27.85 -15.41
CA SER A 251 -4.62 29.28 -15.11
C SER A 251 -5.53 30.16 -15.95
N SER A 252 -5.58 31.44 -15.61
CA SER A 252 -6.20 32.45 -16.47
C SER A 252 -5.22 32.85 -17.57
N VAL A 253 -5.75 33.13 -18.77
CA VAL A 253 -4.96 33.71 -19.87
C VAL A 253 -4.32 35.03 -19.40
N GLY A 254 -3.05 35.25 -19.74
CA GLY A 254 -2.28 36.42 -19.32
C GLY A 254 -1.55 36.26 -18.00
N THR A 255 -1.65 35.09 -17.34
CA THR A 255 -0.93 34.83 -16.09
C THR A 255 0.56 34.64 -16.37
N ALA A 256 1.40 35.38 -15.63
CA ALA A 256 2.83 35.16 -15.61
C ALA A 256 3.16 33.87 -14.83
N ILE A 257 3.90 32.98 -15.45
CA ILE A 257 4.29 31.68 -14.92
C ILE A 257 5.81 31.65 -14.81
N ASP A 258 6.34 31.21 -13.67
CA ASP A 258 7.73 30.77 -13.52
C ASP A 258 7.80 29.72 -12.42
N PHE A 259 7.95 28.45 -12.82
CA PHE A 259 8.20 27.35 -11.90
C PHE A 259 9.12 26.33 -12.54
N THR A 260 9.82 25.57 -11.70
CA THR A 260 10.52 24.34 -12.05
C THR A 260 9.94 23.20 -11.24
N ILE A 261 9.29 22.25 -11.92
CA ILE A 261 8.85 21.01 -11.30
C ILE A 261 9.89 19.92 -11.50
N ARG A 262 9.98 19.02 -10.52
CA ARG A 262 10.69 17.75 -10.61
C ARG A 262 9.68 16.62 -10.70
N VAL A 263 9.72 15.85 -11.77
CA VAL A 263 8.80 14.73 -12.01
C VAL A 263 9.57 13.42 -11.99
N SER A 264 9.02 12.41 -11.32
CA SER A 264 9.60 11.07 -11.27
C SER A 264 8.53 9.99 -11.26
N LEU A 265 8.84 8.86 -11.92
CA LEU A 265 8.10 7.60 -11.88
C LEU A 265 6.58 7.76 -12.04
N PRO A 266 6.07 8.43 -13.10
CA PRO A 266 4.64 8.38 -13.38
C PRO A 266 4.23 6.94 -13.70
N GLN A 267 3.11 6.53 -13.13
CA GLN A 267 2.57 5.17 -13.20
C GLN A 267 1.07 5.25 -13.40
N TRP A 268 0.54 4.35 -14.21
CA TRP A 268 -0.89 4.18 -14.43
C TRP A 268 -1.20 2.70 -14.29
N GLU A 269 -2.27 2.35 -13.57
CA GLU A 269 -2.65 0.95 -13.35
C GLU A 269 -4.16 0.79 -13.46
N LYS A 270 -4.64 -0.31 -14.05
CA LYS A 270 -6.05 -0.75 -13.93
C LYS A 270 -6.30 -1.32 -12.53
N ALA A 271 -6.24 -0.44 -11.54
CA ALA A 271 -6.37 -0.75 -10.13
C ALA A 271 -7.01 0.43 -9.40
N PRO A 272 -7.72 0.19 -8.28
CA PRO A 272 -8.33 1.25 -7.47
C PRO A 272 -7.33 1.96 -6.54
N ALA A 273 -6.07 1.53 -6.50
CA ALA A 273 -4.99 2.24 -5.83
C ALA A 273 -3.67 1.97 -6.56
N ALA A 274 -2.71 2.88 -6.39
CA ALA A 274 -1.39 2.75 -7.00
C ALA A 274 -0.50 1.82 -6.17
N SER A 275 0.06 0.79 -6.79
CA SER A 275 1.03 -0.12 -6.15
C SER A 275 2.40 0.53 -5.96
N SER A 276 3.38 -0.17 -5.39
CA SER A 276 4.77 0.28 -5.39
C SER A 276 5.22 0.66 -6.82
N PRO A 277 6.14 1.62 -7.01
CA PRO A 277 6.61 1.97 -8.34
C PRO A 277 7.09 0.76 -9.13
N VAL A 278 6.66 0.67 -10.39
CA VAL A 278 7.12 -0.30 -11.40
C VAL A 278 7.82 0.49 -12.51
N PRO A 279 9.14 0.73 -12.40
CA PRO A 279 9.85 1.56 -13.36
C PRO A 279 9.85 0.93 -14.77
N THR A 280 9.55 1.74 -15.78
CA THR A 280 9.52 1.36 -17.20
C THR A 280 10.43 2.27 -18.02
N SER A 281 11.02 1.71 -19.07
CA SER A 281 11.99 2.41 -19.93
C SER A 281 11.82 1.99 -21.39
N GLY A 282 10.79 2.52 -22.05
CA GLY A 282 10.44 2.17 -23.43
C GLY A 282 9.48 0.96 -23.55
N THR A 283 9.45 0.10 -22.53
CA THR A 283 8.67 -1.15 -22.52
C THR A 283 7.95 -1.32 -21.19
N ILE A 284 6.69 -1.76 -21.25
CA ILE A 284 5.90 -2.14 -20.07
C ILE A 284 6.45 -3.43 -19.49
N ILE A 285 6.61 -3.47 -18.16
CA ILE A 285 7.04 -4.67 -17.43
C ILE A 285 6.02 -5.00 -16.34
N THR A 286 5.85 -6.27 -16.02
CA THR A 286 4.98 -6.71 -14.92
C THR A 286 5.81 -7.05 -13.70
N ARG A 287 5.52 -6.43 -12.56
CA ARG A 287 6.00 -6.92 -11.27
C ARG A 287 5.16 -8.14 -10.88
N PRO A 288 5.76 -9.29 -10.54
CA PRO A 288 5.00 -10.46 -10.11
C PRO A 288 4.36 -10.23 -8.75
N THR A 289 3.35 -11.03 -8.43
CA THR A 289 2.71 -11.03 -7.11
C THR A 289 3.69 -11.47 -6.02
N ASP A 290 3.48 -10.97 -4.81
CA ASP A 290 4.11 -11.51 -3.62
C ASP A 290 3.38 -12.80 -3.17
N ILE A 291 4.13 -13.80 -2.71
CA ILE A 291 3.66 -14.96 -1.94
C ILE A 291 4.33 -14.87 -0.57
N VAL A 292 3.55 -14.97 0.50
CA VAL A 292 4.00 -14.57 1.83
C VAL A 292 3.76 -15.69 2.85
N PRO A 293 4.57 -16.78 2.83
CA PRO A 293 4.44 -17.85 3.80
C PRO A 293 4.96 -17.41 5.17
N LEU A 294 4.28 -17.89 6.20
CA LEU A 294 4.65 -17.74 7.60
C LEU A 294 5.56 -18.89 8.07
N TRP A 295 6.11 -18.77 9.28
CA TRP A 295 6.96 -19.80 9.89
C TRP A 295 6.27 -21.17 10.00
N ALA A 296 7.07 -22.24 10.06
CA ALA A 296 6.58 -23.62 10.02
C ALA A 296 5.61 -23.99 11.17
N GLY A 297 5.69 -23.30 12.31
CA GLY A 297 4.80 -23.48 13.47
C GLY A 297 3.62 -22.50 13.52
N ALA A 298 3.36 -21.73 12.46
CA ALA A 298 2.23 -20.81 12.42
C ALA A 298 0.90 -21.52 12.65
N GLY A 299 0.83 -22.77 12.21
CA GLY A 299 -0.33 -23.62 12.38
C GLY A 299 -0.77 -23.95 13.79
N ASP A 300 0.15 -23.86 14.75
CA ASP A 300 -0.17 -24.17 16.14
C ASP A 300 -1.02 -23.07 16.79
N ALA A 301 -1.17 -21.93 16.10
CA ALA A 301 -1.97 -20.80 16.56
C ALA A 301 -3.47 -21.03 16.34
N THR A 302 -4.25 -20.80 17.40
CA THR A 302 -5.72 -20.84 17.40
C THR A 302 -6.35 -19.46 17.59
N ALA A 303 -5.52 -18.42 17.74
CA ALA A 303 -5.96 -17.03 17.71
C ALA A 303 -4.91 -16.14 17.04
N TRP A 304 -5.40 -15.11 16.34
CA TRP A 304 -4.60 -14.19 15.54
C TRP A 304 -5.09 -12.77 15.70
N ALA A 305 -4.16 -11.86 15.94
CA ALA A 305 -4.39 -10.44 15.84
C ALA A 305 -3.64 -9.90 14.62
N TYR A 306 -4.36 -9.15 13.79
CA TYR A 306 -3.93 -8.70 12.48
C TYR A 306 -4.06 -7.18 12.39
N ARG A 307 -2.93 -6.50 12.17
CA ARG A 307 -2.87 -5.05 12.02
C ARG A 307 -2.25 -4.68 10.67
N ALA A 308 -3.04 -4.04 9.81
CA ALA A 308 -2.58 -3.58 8.52
C ALA A 308 -3.32 -2.35 8.02
N SER A 309 -2.76 -1.67 7.03
CA SER A 309 -3.50 -0.77 6.15
C SER A 309 -3.78 -1.47 4.82
N ILE A 310 -5.04 -1.46 4.40
CA ILE A 310 -5.50 -2.10 3.17
C ILE A 310 -6.15 -1.02 2.31
N PRO A 311 -5.41 -0.42 1.37
CA PRO A 311 -5.89 0.74 0.61
C PRO A 311 -6.86 0.36 -0.51
N VAL A 312 -7.06 -0.94 -0.77
CA VAL A 312 -7.86 -1.45 -1.89
C VAL A 312 -9.05 -2.24 -1.37
N LEU A 313 -10.23 -1.88 -1.86
CA LEU A 313 -11.44 -2.66 -1.68
C LEU A 313 -11.50 -3.76 -2.75
N LYS A 314 -11.52 -5.02 -2.33
CA LYS A 314 -11.68 -6.15 -3.26
C LYS A 314 -12.49 -7.26 -2.63
N GLY A 315 -13.56 -7.66 -3.33
CA GLY A 315 -14.35 -8.81 -2.93
C GLY A 315 -13.49 -10.06 -2.84
N ASN A 316 -13.68 -10.84 -1.78
CA ASN A 316 -12.93 -12.08 -1.54
C ASN A 316 -11.39 -11.90 -1.44
N GLN A 317 -10.92 -10.70 -1.04
CA GLN A 317 -9.52 -10.45 -0.75
C GLN A 317 -9.07 -11.24 0.48
N PHE A 318 -8.17 -12.20 0.31
CA PHE A 318 -7.66 -12.99 1.43
C PHE A 318 -6.53 -12.25 2.15
N LEU A 319 -6.57 -12.25 3.48
CA LEU A 319 -5.63 -11.53 4.33
C LEU A 319 -4.75 -12.50 5.13
N LEU A 320 -5.33 -13.58 5.63
CA LEU A 320 -4.66 -14.65 6.36
C LEU A 320 -5.36 -15.97 6.08
N GLY A 321 -4.60 -17.06 5.93
CA GLY A 321 -5.16 -18.38 5.78
C GLY A 321 -4.10 -19.46 5.64
N SER A 322 -4.54 -20.66 5.31
CA SER A 322 -3.67 -21.84 5.20
C SER A 322 -3.99 -22.68 3.97
N LEU A 323 -3.07 -23.58 3.64
CA LEU A 323 -3.24 -24.55 2.57
C LEU A 323 -3.50 -25.94 3.16
N GLU A 324 -4.59 -26.57 2.72
CA GLU A 324 -4.95 -27.95 3.09
C GLU A 324 -5.08 -28.81 1.85
N SER A 325 -4.24 -29.84 1.70
CA SER A 325 -4.42 -30.84 0.63
C SER A 325 -4.72 -30.20 -0.74
N SER A 326 -3.97 -29.15 -1.10
CA SER A 326 -4.10 -28.29 -2.31
C SER A 326 -5.20 -27.22 -2.34
N THR A 327 -6.08 -27.15 -1.34
CA THR A 327 -7.12 -26.11 -1.24
C THR A 327 -6.76 -25.03 -0.23
N TYR A 328 -6.74 -23.78 -0.68
CA TYR A 328 -6.52 -22.65 0.21
C TYR A 328 -7.79 -22.36 1.05
N ARG A 329 -7.61 -22.14 2.36
CA ARG A 329 -8.67 -21.83 3.33
C ARG A 329 -8.38 -20.48 3.99
N PRO A 330 -9.16 -19.43 3.66
CA PRO A 330 -9.00 -18.14 4.33
C PRO A 330 -9.49 -18.24 5.78
N PHE A 331 -8.72 -17.68 6.70
CA PHE A 331 -9.16 -17.46 8.08
C PHE A 331 -9.73 -16.07 8.22
N LEU A 332 -9.12 -15.10 7.52
CA LEU A 332 -9.55 -13.72 7.47
C LEU A 332 -9.55 -13.26 6.02
N ARG A 333 -10.68 -12.72 5.57
CA ARG A 333 -10.83 -12.15 4.23
C ARG A 333 -11.89 -11.06 4.17
N ALA A 334 -11.89 -10.30 3.08
CA ALA A 334 -13.05 -9.51 2.69
C ALA A 334 -14.22 -10.43 2.30
N SER A 335 -15.45 -9.98 2.59
CA SER A 335 -16.66 -10.63 2.10
C SER A 335 -16.70 -10.63 0.57
N SER A 336 -17.35 -11.64 -0.02
CA SER A 336 -17.61 -11.69 -1.46
C SER A 336 -18.86 -10.90 -1.86
N VAL A 337 -19.78 -10.66 -0.92
CA VAL A 337 -21.07 -9.98 -1.16
C VAL A 337 -21.00 -8.50 -0.79
N THR A 338 -20.28 -8.19 0.29
CA THR A 338 -20.19 -6.83 0.85
C THR A 338 -18.71 -6.55 1.13
N PRO A 339 -17.87 -6.30 0.10
CA PRO A 339 -16.41 -6.32 0.20
C PRO A 339 -15.79 -5.46 1.30
N GLU A 340 -16.52 -4.46 1.77
CA GLU A 340 -16.12 -3.59 2.87
C GLU A 340 -16.13 -4.31 4.23
N ASN A 341 -16.83 -5.44 4.34
CA ASN A 341 -16.90 -6.25 5.55
C ASN A 341 -15.75 -7.26 5.63
N LEU A 342 -15.22 -7.44 6.84
CA LEU A 342 -14.28 -8.51 7.16
C LEU A 342 -15.01 -9.74 7.68
N VAL A 343 -14.59 -10.89 7.17
CA VAL A 343 -15.18 -12.18 7.46
C VAL A 343 -14.11 -13.10 8.00
N MET A 344 -14.43 -13.73 9.13
CA MET A 344 -13.73 -14.91 9.59
C MET A 344 -14.39 -16.14 8.96
N ASP A 345 -13.60 -16.87 8.19
CA ASP A 345 -14.07 -18.03 7.42
C ASP A 345 -13.38 -19.31 7.92
N GLY A 346 -13.56 -20.45 7.24
CA GLY A 346 -12.89 -21.72 7.55
C GLY A 346 -13.30 -22.85 6.61
N ILE A 347 -13.19 -24.11 7.05
CA ILE A 347 -13.57 -25.29 6.23
C ILE A 347 -15.11 -25.45 6.13
N SER A 348 -15.88 -24.87 7.05
CA SER A 348 -17.34 -24.96 7.06
C SER A 348 -18.01 -23.76 6.38
N ASN A 349 -19.17 -23.96 5.72
CA ASN A 349 -20.02 -22.89 5.17
C ASN A 349 -20.57 -21.88 6.18
N ALA A 350 -20.24 -22.02 7.47
CA ALA A 350 -20.44 -20.95 8.41
C ALA A 350 -19.27 -19.98 8.25
N ALA A 351 -19.49 -18.79 7.70
CA ALA A 351 -18.62 -17.62 7.87
C ALA A 351 -19.24 -16.69 8.91
N ILE A 352 -18.44 -15.97 9.71
CA ILE A 352 -18.95 -14.87 10.55
C ILE A 352 -18.35 -13.55 10.09
N THR A 353 -19.18 -12.51 10.04
CA THR A 353 -18.70 -11.14 9.81
C THR A 353 -18.11 -10.61 11.11
N VAL A 354 -16.81 -10.31 11.12
CA VAL A 354 -16.07 -9.81 12.31
C VAL A 354 -15.91 -8.30 12.33
N GLY A 355 -16.17 -7.64 11.19
CA GLY A 355 -16.18 -6.19 11.07
C GLY A 355 -17.03 -5.73 9.89
N THR A 356 -17.70 -4.59 10.04
CA THR A 356 -18.53 -3.98 8.99
C THR A 356 -17.92 -2.67 8.53
N ALA A 357 -17.96 -2.41 7.21
CA ALA A 357 -17.41 -1.19 6.60
C ALA A 357 -15.95 -0.87 7.02
N VAL A 358 -15.11 -1.90 7.05
CA VAL A 358 -13.69 -1.80 7.48
C VAL A 358 -12.76 -1.51 6.30
N LEU A 359 -13.06 -2.07 5.13
CA LEU A 359 -12.23 -1.94 3.94
C LEU A 359 -12.83 -0.92 2.95
N PRO A 360 -12.00 -0.16 2.22
CA PRO A 360 -10.56 -0.02 2.40
C PRO A 360 -10.23 0.81 3.65
N GLY A 361 -9.09 0.57 4.29
CA GLY A 361 -8.70 1.34 5.47
C GLY A 361 -7.73 0.62 6.40
N ASN A 362 -7.59 1.15 7.61
CA ASN A 362 -6.82 0.53 8.67
C ASN A 362 -7.65 -0.58 9.34
N VAL A 363 -7.01 -1.73 9.50
CA VAL A 363 -7.58 -2.94 10.09
C VAL A 363 -6.81 -3.26 11.36
N GLY A 364 -7.48 -3.30 12.50
CA GLY A 364 -7.06 -3.98 13.72
C GLY A 364 -8.08 -5.04 14.06
N THR A 365 -7.78 -6.32 13.80
CA THR A 365 -8.74 -7.42 14.00
C THR A 365 -8.14 -8.47 14.91
N LEU A 366 -8.92 -9.01 15.86
CA LEU A 366 -8.62 -10.26 16.53
C LEU A 366 -9.64 -11.32 16.11
N ILE A 367 -9.15 -12.50 15.73
CA ILE A 367 -9.94 -13.72 15.52
C ILE A 367 -9.38 -14.86 16.35
N GLY A 368 -10.22 -15.81 16.74
CA GLY A 368 -9.78 -17.06 17.37
C GLY A 368 -10.86 -18.11 17.43
N TRP A 369 -10.45 -19.35 17.61
CA TRP A 369 -11.31 -20.53 17.55
C TRP A 369 -10.87 -21.61 18.54
N GLY A 370 -11.76 -22.56 18.78
CA GLY A 370 -11.54 -23.70 19.66
C GLY A 370 -12.77 -24.61 19.77
N PRO A 371 -12.79 -25.52 20.75
CA PRO A 371 -13.90 -26.46 20.96
C PRO A 371 -15.26 -25.80 21.18
N SER A 372 -15.31 -24.56 21.69
CA SER A 372 -16.57 -23.82 21.88
C SER A 372 -17.00 -23.00 20.65
N GLY A 373 -16.33 -23.18 19.50
CA GLY A 373 -16.59 -22.49 18.25
C GLY A 373 -15.57 -21.39 17.96
N ARG A 374 -16.01 -20.23 17.48
CA ARG A 374 -15.10 -19.13 17.13
C ARG A 374 -15.66 -17.76 17.48
N ARG A 375 -14.77 -16.79 17.55
CA ARG A 375 -15.06 -15.40 17.91
C ARG A 375 -14.09 -14.45 17.22
N GLY A 376 -14.57 -13.27 16.87
CA GLY A 376 -13.70 -12.20 16.38
C GLY A 376 -14.31 -10.83 16.53
N ALA A 377 -13.47 -9.80 16.49
CA ALA A 377 -13.88 -8.40 16.44
C ALA A 377 -12.86 -7.59 15.66
N THR A 378 -13.32 -6.48 15.09
CA THR A 378 -12.47 -5.53 14.36
C THR A 378 -12.65 -4.13 14.94
N ASN A 379 -11.54 -3.39 15.02
CA ASN A 379 -11.47 -1.98 15.40
C ASN A 379 -12.15 -1.63 16.72
N GLY A 380 -12.13 -2.56 17.67
CA GLY A 380 -12.78 -2.40 18.97
C GLY A 380 -14.31 -2.40 18.92
N GLY A 381 -14.90 -2.78 17.79
CA GLY A 381 -16.34 -2.97 17.65
C GLY A 381 -16.85 -4.18 18.43
N THR A 382 -18.17 -4.38 18.43
CA THR A 382 -18.81 -5.53 19.06
C THR A 382 -18.26 -6.83 18.46
N HIS A 383 -17.99 -7.81 19.31
CA HIS A 383 -17.56 -9.12 18.84
C HIS A 383 -18.70 -9.87 18.14
N SER A 384 -18.33 -10.68 17.16
CA SER A 384 -19.18 -11.68 16.53
C SER A 384 -18.73 -13.08 16.94
N GLU A 385 -19.68 -14.00 17.08
CA GLU A 385 -19.37 -15.36 17.48
C GLU A 385 -20.34 -16.40 16.91
N THR A 386 -19.90 -17.65 16.94
CA THR A 386 -20.74 -18.82 16.69
C THR A 386 -20.19 -20.00 17.50
N SER A 387 -21.07 -20.91 17.91
CA SER A 387 -20.70 -22.18 18.55
C SER A 387 -20.31 -23.28 17.55
N VAL A 388 -20.41 -23.01 16.23
CA VAL A 388 -19.98 -23.96 15.21
C VAL A 388 -18.47 -24.18 15.34
N VAL A 389 -18.10 -25.41 15.66
CA VAL A 389 -16.71 -25.86 15.73
C VAL A 389 -16.17 -25.98 14.31
N ILE A 390 -15.00 -25.39 14.09
CA ILE A 390 -14.32 -25.43 12.80
C ILE A 390 -12.92 -25.96 13.01
N THR A 391 -12.58 -26.97 12.23
CA THR A 391 -11.19 -27.38 12.07
C THR A 391 -10.54 -26.45 11.07
N TYR A 392 -9.37 -25.94 11.41
CA TYR A 392 -8.56 -25.13 10.52
C TYR A 392 -7.34 -25.95 10.10
N PRO A 393 -6.98 -25.95 8.81
CA PRO A 393 -5.72 -26.53 8.40
C PRO A 393 -4.60 -25.70 8.98
N THR A 394 -3.62 -26.34 9.61
CA THR A 394 -2.64 -25.61 10.41
C THR A 394 -1.38 -25.28 9.60
N SER A 395 -0.95 -26.07 8.60
CA SER A 395 0.31 -25.77 7.93
C SER A 395 0.33 -26.23 6.47
N PRO A 396 0.88 -25.42 5.53
CA PRO A 396 1.50 -24.10 5.71
C PRO A 396 0.50 -22.92 5.78
N MET A 397 0.91 -21.84 6.46
CA MET A 397 0.13 -20.58 6.58
C MET A 397 0.71 -19.43 5.76
N PHE A 398 -0.16 -18.50 5.34
CA PHE A 398 0.19 -17.39 4.46
C PHE A 398 -0.52 -16.09 4.85
N ILE A 399 0.16 -14.96 4.64
CA ILE A 399 -0.51 -13.66 4.45
C ILE A 399 -0.98 -13.60 3.00
N GLY A 400 -2.28 -13.43 2.79
CA GLY A 400 -2.88 -13.66 1.46
C GLY A 400 -2.83 -15.14 1.04
N GLN A 401 -2.82 -15.42 -0.26
CA GLN A 401 -2.93 -16.77 -0.82
C GLN A 401 -1.57 -17.49 -0.98
N ASN A 402 -1.60 -18.82 -1.04
CA ASN A 402 -0.42 -19.64 -1.38
C ASN A 402 0.04 -19.47 -2.83
N THR A 403 -0.84 -19.03 -3.72
CA THR A 403 -0.54 -18.68 -5.13
C THR A 403 -0.16 -17.21 -5.30
N GLY A 404 -0.14 -16.44 -4.21
CA GLY A 404 0.18 -15.02 -4.18
C GLY A 404 -1.06 -14.13 -4.14
N LEU A 405 -0.86 -12.88 -3.73
CA LEU A 405 -1.93 -11.88 -3.67
C LEU A 405 -2.59 -11.67 -5.05
N SER A 406 -3.90 -11.47 -5.06
CA SER A 406 -4.62 -11.20 -6.31
C SER A 406 -4.17 -9.88 -6.93
N ALA A 407 -4.28 -9.73 -8.26
CA ALA A 407 -3.96 -8.46 -8.93
C ALA A 407 -4.64 -7.26 -8.24
N SER A 408 -3.90 -6.14 -8.14
CA SER A 408 -4.31 -4.90 -7.45
C SER A 408 -4.47 -5.01 -5.92
N GLN A 409 -4.28 -6.18 -5.31
CA GLN A 409 -4.32 -6.32 -3.85
C GLN A 409 -3.07 -5.68 -3.23
N ILE A 410 -3.24 -4.87 -2.20
CA ILE A 410 -2.15 -4.24 -1.44
C ILE A 410 -2.42 -4.48 0.05
N ILE A 411 -1.40 -4.98 0.75
CA ILE A 411 -1.40 -5.15 2.20
C ILE A 411 -0.16 -4.42 2.76
N ARG A 412 -0.39 -3.50 3.69
CA ARG A 412 0.66 -2.84 4.46
C ARG A 412 0.60 -3.35 5.90
N LEU A 413 1.30 -4.44 6.17
CA LEU A 413 1.27 -5.09 7.48
C LEU A 413 2.10 -4.28 8.50
N ARG A 414 1.47 -3.95 9.63
CA ARG A 414 2.12 -3.28 10.77
C ARG A 414 2.48 -4.24 11.88
N GLU A 415 1.58 -5.20 12.12
CA GLU A 415 1.73 -6.17 13.20
C GLU A 415 0.88 -7.41 12.94
N LEU A 416 1.42 -8.58 13.30
CA LEU A 416 0.74 -9.87 13.29
C LEU A 416 1.16 -10.64 14.54
N VAL A 417 0.19 -11.15 15.30
CA VAL A 417 0.47 -11.90 16.53
C VAL A 417 -0.39 -13.13 16.59
N ALA A 418 0.20 -14.19 17.12
CA ALA A 418 -0.39 -15.50 17.19
C ALA A 418 -0.36 -16.06 18.62
N TRP A 419 -1.43 -16.74 19.01
CA TRP A 419 -1.54 -17.45 20.29
C TRP A 419 -2.05 -18.88 20.08
N ALA A 420 -1.58 -19.80 20.92
CA ALA A 420 -2.21 -21.11 21.13
C ALA A 420 -3.10 -21.00 22.36
N LEU A 421 -4.41 -20.91 22.14
CA LEU A 421 -5.42 -20.96 23.19
C LEU A 421 -6.06 -22.35 23.25
N PRO A 422 -6.44 -22.83 24.44
CA PRO A 422 -7.17 -24.09 24.58
C PRO A 422 -8.61 -24.00 24.04
N ASP A 423 -9.15 -22.79 23.90
CA ASP A 423 -10.47 -22.51 23.33
C ASP A 423 -10.50 -21.11 22.68
N ARG A 424 -11.61 -20.74 22.05
CA ARG A 424 -11.82 -19.39 21.49
C ARG A 424 -11.62 -18.31 22.56
N PRO A 425 -11.05 -17.15 22.19
CA PRO A 425 -10.73 -16.08 23.15
C PRO A 425 -11.98 -15.47 23.80
N ALA A 426 -11.86 -14.96 25.02
CA ALA A 426 -12.94 -14.30 25.76
C ALA A 426 -13.44 -13.04 25.02
N ALA A 427 -14.75 -12.76 25.11
CA ALA A 427 -15.38 -11.69 24.35
C ALA A 427 -14.78 -10.31 24.66
N SER A 428 -14.55 -10.03 25.95
CA SER A 428 -13.90 -8.79 26.40
C SER A 428 -12.47 -8.68 25.89
N ALA A 429 -11.71 -9.77 25.87
CA ALA A 429 -10.33 -9.78 25.41
C ALA A 429 -10.24 -9.56 23.89
N VAL A 430 -11.18 -10.13 23.13
CA VAL A 430 -11.27 -9.93 21.68
C VAL A 430 -11.49 -8.47 21.32
N VAL A 431 -12.47 -7.82 21.96
CA VAL A 431 -12.77 -6.41 21.72
C VAL A 431 -11.59 -5.53 22.16
N ALA A 432 -11.00 -5.79 23.33
CA ALA A 432 -9.88 -5.03 23.85
C ALA A 432 -8.65 -5.09 22.93
N GLN A 433 -8.28 -6.28 22.46
CA GLN A 433 -7.15 -6.46 21.57
C GLN A 433 -7.39 -5.85 20.18
N ALA A 434 -8.57 -6.06 19.60
CA ALA A 434 -8.93 -5.43 18.33
C ALA A 434 -8.89 -3.89 18.42
N LYS A 435 -9.31 -3.31 19.56
CA LYS A 435 -9.26 -1.87 19.80
C LYS A 435 -7.83 -1.37 19.90
N ALA A 436 -7.02 -2.00 20.76
CA ALA A 436 -5.65 -1.57 21.03
C ALA A 436 -4.84 -1.42 19.73
N TRP A 437 -5.17 -2.22 18.71
CA TRP A 437 -4.38 -2.32 17.47
C TRP A 437 -5.03 -1.60 16.29
N SER A 438 -6.19 -0.97 16.50
CA SER A 438 -6.84 -0.11 15.51
C SER A 438 -6.39 1.36 15.55
N ALA A 439 -5.78 1.77 16.67
CA ALA A 439 -5.28 3.13 16.89
C ALA A 439 -4.02 3.45 16.08
#